data_AF-A0A8G1RS49-F1
#
_entry.id   AF-A0A8G1RS49-F1
#
_cell.length_a   1.000
_cell.length_b   1.000
_cell.length_c   1.000
_cell.angle_alpha   90.00
_cell.angle_beta   90.00
_cell.angle_gamma   90.00
#
_symmetry.space_group_name_H-M   'P 1'
#
loop_
_entity.id
_entity.type
_entity.pdbx_description
1 polymer ?
#
loop_
_entity_poly.entity_id
_entity_poly.type
_entity_poly.pdbx_seq_one_letter_code
_entity_poly.pdbx_strand_id
1 'polypeptide(L)'
;MSTPQLLYFHCPEAALSFRAKLLAADNPDVAAQLVAHLPLQSVLGHVVISGEAFWLPTRIVHLGRDHLVPRHPGAVYLNAVGGSLCLTYGRVTESAPVNKVADVEAADLPALVQLGRLVYEQTVASARHSLLTIHVSLHPDPHSPPKHNLKLTTGDHPQGSDNNHSRPLDKPLPTTTPPQPQTWHSALTTITTQTTTIWQHMPPSIHRIKWGLIPSGAGTGAQYFSVLVHLKSFLLHLGGDVLYRLLKISLYPELPLAVVQRMTREFLVVSFNTFDMLVDLGLEEMRVIGEVYLWGLGRVACKEEYRVLTGALFTFVCRMHRWVHLVFPWNLGAAFPHRRVEEILGVVGVVGGFKAGHEGMGMAFGEGVDGLDGGGLEGGVRVRV
;
A
#
# COMPACT_ATOMS: atom_id res chain seq x y z
N MET A 1 -23.72 10.54 28.89
CA MET A 1 -22.98 10.29 27.63
C MET A 1 -21.53 10.01 28.00
N SER A 2 -20.93 8.94 27.49
CA SER A 2 -19.50 8.66 27.73
C SER A 2 -18.64 9.76 27.11
N THR A 3 -17.57 10.16 27.80
CA THR A 3 -16.61 11.14 27.30
C THR A 3 -16.01 10.64 25.98
N PRO A 4 -15.95 11.47 24.92
CA PRO A 4 -15.37 11.05 23.65
C PRO A 4 -13.90 10.64 23.84
N GLN A 5 -13.53 9.46 23.35
CA GLN A 5 -12.16 9.01 23.33
C GLN A 5 -11.42 9.67 22.16
N LEU A 6 -10.28 10.31 22.45
CA LEU A 6 -9.42 10.88 21.43
C LEU A 6 -8.19 9.99 21.24
N LEU A 7 -7.83 9.77 19.98
CA LEU A 7 -6.54 9.26 19.55
C LEU A 7 -5.57 10.44 19.46
N TYR A 8 -4.31 10.21 19.84
CA TYR A 8 -3.22 11.16 19.68
C TYR A 8 -2.19 10.60 18.70
N PHE A 9 -1.88 11.35 17.65
CA PHE A 9 -0.89 11.01 16.64
C PHE A 9 0.30 11.97 16.77
N HIS A 10 1.52 11.43 16.78
CA HIS A 10 2.74 12.21 16.92
C HIS A 10 3.84 11.69 15.98
N CYS A 11 4.35 12.58 15.12
CA CYS A 11 5.51 12.35 14.27
C CYS A 11 6.72 13.10 14.87
N PRO A 12 7.64 12.42 15.56
CA PRO A 12 8.72 13.07 16.30
C PRO A 12 9.71 13.81 15.38
N GLU A 13 10.01 13.28 14.20
CA GLU A 13 10.98 13.86 13.27
C GLU A 13 10.52 15.20 12.69
N ALA A 14 9.20 15.41 12.64
CA ALA A 14 8.59 16.66 12.15
C ALA A 14 8.12 17.58 13.29
N ALA A 15 8.18 17.12 14.54
CA ALA A 15 7.53 17.76 15.69
C ALA A 15 6.04 18.09 15.43
N LEU A 16 5.34 17.22 14.69
CA LEU A 16 3.93 17.40 14.35
C LEU A 16 3.04 16.46 15.17
N SER A 17 1.94 17.00 15.67
CA SER A 17 0.93 16.23 16.40
C SER A 17 -0.49 16.68 16.07
N PHE A 18 -1.43 15.73 16.12
CA PHE A 18 -2.85 15.98 15.95
C PHE A 18 -3.70 14.95 16.69
N ARG A 19 -4.95 15.31 16.97
CA ARG A 19 -5.93 14.45 17.63
C ARG A 19 -7.00 14.00 16.66
N ALA A 20 -7.54 12.80 16.88
CA ALA A 20 -8.69 12.31 16.17
C ALA A 20 -9.72 11.71 17.12
N LYS A 21 -10.99 12.07 16.97
CA LYS A 21 -12.10 11.52 17.72
C LYS A 21 -12.39 10.10 17.27
N LEU A 22 -12.27 9.14 18.19
CA LEU A 22 -12.59 7.74 17.94
C LEU A 22 -14.11 7.56 17.81
N LEU A 23 -14.55 6.92 16.73
CA LEU A 23 -15.96 6.67 16.42
C LEU A 23 -16.40 5.29 16.91
N ALA A 24 -16.18 5.00 18.19
CA ALA A 24 -16.46 3.69 18.77
C ALA A 24 -17.93 3.27 18.70
N ALA A 25 -18.85 4.24 18.63
CA ALA A 25 -20.29 3.97 18.47
C ALA A 25 -20.64 3.57 17.04
N ASP A 26 -20.02 4.21 16.04
CA ASP A 26 -20.34 3.97 14.62
C ASP A 26 -19.62 2.73 14.08
N ASN A 27 -18.42 2.45 14.58
CA ASN A 27 -17.60 1.33 14.14
C ASN A 27 -16.91 0.60 15.31
N PRO A 28 -17.69 -0.13 16.14
CA PRO A 28 -17.19 -0.73 17.38
C PRO A 28 -16.13 -1.80 17.15
N ASP A 29 -16.26 -2.62 16.09
CA ASP A 29 -15.33 -3.72 15.80
C ASP A 29 -13.93 -3.20 15.48
N VAL A 30 -13.82 -2.20 14.59
CA VAL A 30 -12.51 -1.61 14.23
C VAL A 30 -11.97 -0.75 15.36
N ALA A 31 -12.83 0.00 16.06
CA ALA A 31 -12.41 0.81 17.20
C ALA A 31 -11.82 -0.04 18.33
N ALA A 32 -12.48 -1.14 18.70
CA ALA A 32 -11.98 -2.07 19.72
C ALA A 32 -10.65 -2.70 19.30
N GLN A 33 -10.52 -3.12 18.03
CA GLN A 33 -9.27 -3.66 17.50
C GLN A 33 -8.15 -2.63 17.51
N LEU A 34 -8.43 -1.38 17.14
CA LEU A 34 -7.45 -0.31 17.18
C LEU A 34 -6.99 -0.06 18.61
N VAL A 35 -7.92 0.13 19.55
CA VAL A 35 -7.63 0.37 20.97
C VAL A 35 -6.79 -0.77 21.57
N ALA A 36 -7.10 -2.03 21.25
CA ALA A 36 -6.33 -3.19 21.71
C ALA A 36 -4.86 -3.21 21.24
N HIS A 37 -4.53 -2.45 20.20
CA HIS A 37 -3.16 -2.33 19.68
C HIS A 37 -2.45 -1.05 20.15
N LEU A 38 -3.09 -0.18 20.92
CA LEU A 38 -2.47 1.06 21.42
C LEU A 38 -1.69 0.83 22.73
N PRO A 39 -0.59 1.57 22.96
CA PRO A 39 0.06 2.47 22.01
C PRO A 39 0.74 1.68 20.87
N LEU A 40 0.66 2.21 19.65
CA LEU A 40 1.37 1.63 18.51
C LEU A 40 2.38 2.62 17.94
N GLN A 41 3.47 2.09 17.43
CA GLN A 41 4.47 2.81 16.67
C GLN A 41 4.59 2.19 15.28
N SER A 42 4.63 3.03 14.26
CA SER A 42 4.66 2.62 12.87
C SER A 42 5.47 3.60 12.03
N VAL A 43 5.50 3.34 10.73
CA VAL A 43 6.15 4.20 9.74
C VAL A 43 5.09 4.79 8.82
N LEU A 44 5.41 5.91 8.19
CA LEU A 44 4.52 6.59 7.24
C LEU A 44 4.91 6.28 5.80
N GLY A 45 3.92 6.15 4.95
CA GLY A 45 4.08 6.20 3.50
C GLY A 45 2.87 6.85 2.84
N HIS A 46 3.05 7.43 1.65
CA HIS A 46 1.98 8.11 0.95
C HIS A 46 1.18 7.15 0.05
N VAL A 47 -0.09 7.43 -0.24
CA VAL A 47 -0.80 6.71 -1.31
C VAL A 47 -0.37 7.26 -2.68
N VAL A 48 -0.30 6.43 -3.72
CA VAL A 48 0.17 6.88 -5.05
C VAL A 48 -0.91 6.85 -6.12
N ILE A 49 -2.16 6.63 -5.70
CA ILE A 49 -3.32 6.48 -6.59
C ILE A 49 -4.47 7.36 -6.08
N SER A 50 -4.84 7.20 -4.81
CA SER A 50 -6.10 7.71 -4.26
C SER A 50 -6.13 9.23 -4.00
N GLY A 51 -5.02 9.95 -4.23
CA GLY A 51 -4.89 11.39 -4.00
C GLY A 51 -4.17 11.73 -2.70
N GLU A 52 -4.65 12.77 -2.01
CA GLU A 52 -4.02 13.36 -0.82
C GLU A 52 -4.34 12.56 0.45
N ALA A 53 -3.69 11.41 0.58
CA ALA A 53 -3.76 10.56 1.76
C ALA A 53 -2.42 9.87 2.05
N PHE A 54 -2.18 9.53 3.31
CA PHE A 54 -1.04 8.69 3.71
C PHE A 54 -1.52 7.52 4.56
N TRP A 55 -0.65 6.55 4.76
CA TRP A 55 -0.95 5.33 5.51
C TRP A 55 0.14 5.01 6.53
N LEU A 56 -0.25 4.28 7.57
CA LEU A 56 0.63 3.62 8.51
C LEU A 56 0.26 2.12 8.59
N PRO A 57 1.23 1.20 8.48
CA PRO A 57 0.96 -0.22 8.61
C PRO A 57 0.48 -0.56 10.03
N THR A 58 -0.40 -1.54 10.14
CA THR A 58 -0.88 -2.07 11.42
C THR A 58 -0.85 -3.58 11.45
N ARG A 59 -0.87 -4.17 12.65
CA ARG A 59 -0.99 -5.63 12.84
C ARG A 59 -2.46 -6.09 12.89
N ILE A 60 -3.40 -5.20 12.60
CA ILE A 60 -4.83 -5.48 12.68
C ILE A 60 -5.23 -6.32 11.46
N VAL A 61 -5.68 -7.54 11.72
CA VAL A 61 -6.29 -8.42 10.72
C VAL A 61 -7.80 -8.38 10.91
N HIS A 62 -8.46 -7.43 10.24
CA HIS A 62 -9.89 -7.20 10.42
C HIS A 62 -10.72 -8.17 9.57
N LEU A 63 -11.50 -9.02 10.24
CA LEU A 63 -12.42 -9.98 9.63
C LEU A 63 -13.89 -9.73 10.00
N GLY A 64 -14.14 -8.72 10.83
CA GLY A 64 -15.45 -8.36 11.37
C GLY A 64 -16.34 -7.62 10.37
N ARG A 65 -17.26 -6.82 10.91
CA ARG A 65 -18.17 -5.99 10.12
C ARG A 65 -17.48 -4.69 9.72
N ASP A 66 -17.65 -4.31 8.45
CA ASP A 66 -17.19 -3.03 7.94
C ASP A 66 -18.25 -1.95 8.12
N HIS A 67 -17.83 -0.75 8.50
CA HIS A 67 -18.66 0.47 8.45
C HIS A 67 -18.15 1.37 7.32
N LEU A 68 -18.66 1.12 6.11
CA LEU A 68 -18.18 1.77 4.89
C LEU A 68 -18.84 3.12 4.68
N VAL A 69 -18.04 4.18 4.63
CA VAL A 69 -18.48 5.56 4.41
C VAL A 69 -17.65 6.27 3.34
N PRO A 70 -18.15 7.34 2.70
CA PRO A 70 -17.36 8.15 1.79
C PRO A 70 -16.12 8.75 2.46
N ARG A 71 -15.03 8.86 1.71
CA ARG A 71 -13.79 9.51 2.15
C ARG A 71 -13.98 11.04 2.22
N HIS A 72 -13.36 11.67 3.22
CA HIS A 72 -13.27 13.12 3.32
C HIS A 72 -11.98 13.53 4.05
N PRO A 73 -11.49 14.77 3.89
CA PRO A 73 -10.38 15.30 4.69
C PRO A 73 -10.63 15.13 6.18
N GLY A 74 -9.63 14.66 6.92
CA GLY A 74 -9.70 14.32 8.33
C GLY A 74 -10.12 12.88 8.63
N ALA A 75 -10.62 12.12 7.65
CA ALA A 75 -11.03 10.74 7.90
C ALA A 75 -9.83 9.83 8.18
N VAL A 76 -9.92 9.07 9.28
CA VAL A 76 -9.02 7.98 9.64
C VAL A 76 -9.76 6.65 9.47
N TYR A 77 -9.24 5.77 8.61
CA TYR A 77 -9.93 4.53 8.26
C TYR A 77 -8.98 3.34 8.18
N LEU A 78 -9.51 2.14 8.44
CA LEU A 78 -8.78 0.90 8.27
C LEU A 78 -8.91 0.43 6.81
N ASN A 79 -7.80 0.40 6.09
CA ASN A 79 -7.67 -0.41 4.88
C ASN A 79 -7.32 -1.83 5.28
N ALA A 80 -8.34 -2.65 5.55
CA ALA A 80 -8.18 -4.02 6.04
C ALA A 80 -7.41 -4.90 5.05
N VAL A 81 -7.69 -4.76 3.75
CA VAL A 81 -7.03 -5.50 2.66
C VAL A 81 -5.53 -5.18 2.59
N GLY A 82 -5.15 -3.93 2.87
CA GLY A 82 -3.75 -3.48 2.86
C GLY A 82 -3.05 -3.52 4.22
N GLY A 83 -3.71 -3.99 5.29
CA GLY A 83 -3.18 -4.04 6.65
C GLY A 83 -2.69 -2.70 7.16
N SER A 84 -3.43 -1.61 6.92
CA SER A 84 -2.96 -0.24 7.24
C SER A 84 -4.09 0.66 7.70
N LEU A 85 -3.80 1.60 8.59
CA LEU A 85 -4.64 2.78 8.78
C LEU A 85 -4.26 3.81 7.73
N CYS A 86 -5.24 4.48 7.17
CA CYS A 86 -5.06 5.55 6.20
C CYS A 86 -5.68 6.83 6.75
N LEU A 87 -5.06 7.96 6.41
CA LEU A 87 -5.50 9.30 6.80
C LEU A 87 -5.61 10.15 5.55
N THR A 88 -6.79 10.73 5.35
CA THR A 88 -7.05 11.64 4.23
C THR A 88 -6.78 13.06 4.70
N TYR A 89 -5.87 13.77 4.03
CA TYR A 89 -5.54 15.16 4.39
C TYR A 89 -6.01 16.18 3.35
N GLY A 90 -6.47 15.73 2.17
CA GLY A 90 -6.95 16.62 1.13
C GLY A 90 -7.88 15.94 0.12
N ARG A 91 -7.76 16.34 -1.14
CA ARG A 91 -8.55 15.84 -2.26
C ARG A 91 -8.18 14.40 -2.59
N VAL A 92 -9.20 13.55 -2.64
CA VAL A 92 -9.10 12.16 -3.09
C VAL A 92 -9.81 11.99 -4.43
N THR A 93 -9.29 11.09 -5.26
CA THR A 93 -9.85 10.74 -6.58
C THR A 93 -10.62 9.43 -6.54
N GLU A 94 -10.29 8.57 -5.58
CA GLU A 94 -10.87 7.23 -5.47
C GLU A 94 -12.25 7.28 -4.77
N SER A 95 -13.29 6.85 -5.47
CA SER A 95 -14.69 6.89 -5.02
C SER A 95 -15.08 5.75 -4.06
N ALA A 96 -14.23 4.73 -3.90
CA ALA A 96 -14.54 3.59 -3.04
C ALA A 96 -14.75 4.03 -1.58
N PRO A 97 -15.79 3.52 -0.90
CA PRO A 97 -16.03 3.83 0.50
C PRO A 97 -14.99 3.15 1.39
N VAL A 98 -14.83 3.64 2.62
CA VAL A 98 -13.78 3.21 3.55
C VAL A 98 -14.33 2.85 4.92
N ASN A 99 -13.66 1.91 5.58
CA ASN A 99 -14.00 1.46 6.93
C ASN A 99 -13.50 2.48 7.99
N LYS A 100 -14.22 3.59 8.15
CA LYS A 100 -13.81 4.75 8.98
C LYS A 100 -13.89 4.44 10.47
N VAL A 101 -12.88 4.84 11.23
CA VAL A 101 -12.76 4.57 12.68
C VAL A 101 -12.54 5.83 13.51
N ALA A 102 -12.03 6.91 12.93
CA ALA A 102 -11.86 8.18 13.62
C ALA A 102 -11.94 9.39 12.67
N ASP A 103 -12.18 10.56 13.23
CA ASP A 103 -12.13 11.86 12.52
C ASP A 103 -11.14 12.79 13.21
N VAL A 104 -10.20 13.34 12.44
CA VAL A 104 -9.25 14.35 12.95
C VAL A 104 -10.02 15.59 13.39
N GLU A 105 -9.68 16.11 14.56
CA GLU A 105 -10.29 17.32 15.12
C GLU A 105 -10.08 18.50 14.17
N ALA A 106 -11.11 19.34 14.01
CA ALA A 106 -11.07 20.45 13.05
C ALA A 106 -9.89 21.40 13.29
N ALA A 107 -9.52 21.64 14.54
CA ALA A 107 -8.39 22.47 14.94
C ALA A 107 -7.03 21.87 14.54
N ASP A 108 -6.95 20.55 14.35
CA ASP A 108 -5.70 19.84 14.05
C ASP A 108 -5.59 19.46 12.56
N LEU A 109 -6.58 19.79 11.72
CA LEU A 109 -6.52 19.59 10.26
C LEU A 109 -5.30 20.27 9.59
N PRO A 110 -4.88 21.49 9.95
CA PRO A 110 -3.67 22.08 9.37
C PRO A 110 -2.41 21.25 9.63
N ALA A 111 -2.28 20.66 10.83
CA ALA A 111 -1.15 19.79 11.17
C ALA A 111 -1.17 18.49 10.37
N LEU A 112 -2.36 17.91 10.17
CA LEU A 112 -2.54 16.74 9.30
C LEU A 112 -2.13 17.03 7.85
N VAL A 113 -2.53 18.17 7.29
CA VAL A 113 -2.15 18.61 5.94
C VAL A 113 -0.64 18.78 5.82
N GLN A 114 -0.03 19.45 6.80
CA GLN A 114 1.42 19.66 6.83
C GLN A 114 2.17 18.32 6.86
N LEU A 115 1.74 17.39 7.71
CA LEU A 115 2.34 16.05 7.76
C LEU A 115 2.12 15.28 6.45
N GLY A 116 0.91 15.31 5.88
CA GLY A 116 0.60 14.62 4.62
C GLY A 116 1.50 15.07 3.47
N ARG A 117 1.72 16.38 3.31
CA ARG A 117 2.66 16.93 2.32
C ARG A 117 4.09 16.50 2.57
N LEU A 118 4.54 16.54 3.82
CA LEU A 118 5.89 16.08 4.18
C LEU A 118 6.08 14.59 3.84
N VAL A 119 5.09 13.74 4.13
CA VAL A 119 5.13 12.31 3.77
C VAL A 119 5.18 12.13 2.25
N TYR A 120 4.40 12.89 1.48
CA TYR A 120 4.46 12.85 0.01
C TYR A 120 5.85 13.23 -0.51
N GLU A 121 6.40 14.35 -0.04
CA GLU A 121 7.72 14.86 -0.44
C GLU A 121 8.81 13.83 -0.16
N GLN A 122 8.79 13.22 1.03
CA GLN A 122 9.82 12.29 1.47
C GLN A 122 9.69 10.87 0.93
N THR A 123 8.50 10.43 0.50
CA THR A 123 8.27 9.02 0.12
C THR A 123 7.86 8.81 -1.34
N VAL A 124 7.51 9.88 -2.06
CA VAL A 124 7.02 9.80 -3.45
C VAL A 124 7.75 10.78 -4.36
N ALA A 125 7.78 12.06 -4.01
CA ALA A 125 8.30 13.10 -4.91
C ALA A 125 9.83 13.08 -5.02
N SER A 126 10.52 12.84 -3.90
CA SER A 126 11.98 12.76 -3.86
C SER A 126 12.50 11.47 -4.49
N ALA A 127 13.60 11.53 -5.26
CA ALA A 127 14.32 10.33 -5.68
C ALA A 127 15.04 9.61 -4.51
N ARG A 128 15.29 10.33 -3.42
CA ARG A 128 15.87 9.80 -2.18
C ARG A 128 14.78 9.74 -1.12
N HIS A 129 14.24 8.54 -0.91
CA HIS A 129 13.18 8.37 0.07
C HIS A 129 13.71 8.36 1.50
N SER A 130 13.03 9.13 2.36
CA SER A 130 13.23 9.18 3.80
C SER A 130 12.01 8.63 4.50
N LEU A 131 12.23 7.95 5.62
CA LEU A 131 11.18 7.34 6.41
C LEU A 131 10.85 8.22 7.60
N LEU A 132 9.55 8.47 7.80
CA LEU A 132 9.03 9.11 9.01
C LEU A 132 8.37 8.05 9.89
N THR A 133 8.50 8.20 11.20
CA THR A 133 7.78 7.39 12.17
C THR A 133 6.54 8.12 12.69
N ILE A 134 5.60 7.34 13.20
CA ILE A 134 4.41 7.87 13.87
C ILE A 134 4.08 7.03 15.09
N HIS A 135 3.74 7.73 16.17
CA HIS A 135 3.33 7.18 17.44
C HIS A 135 1.84 7.47 17.60
N VAL A 136 1.06 6.46 17.92
CA VAL A 136 -0.39 6.59 18.15
C VAL A 136 -0.72 6.06 19.53
N SER A 137 -1.46 6.83 20.30
CA SER A 137 -1.91 6.46 21.66
C SER A 137 -3.33 6.95 21.91
N LEU A 138 -3.94 6.50 23.00
CA LEU A 138 -5.11 7.19 23.56
C LEU A 138 -4.65 8.51 24.20
N HIS A 139 -5.41 9.57 24.01
CA HIS A 139 -5.14 10.86 24.62
C HIS A 139 -5.55 10.81 26.11
N PRO A 140 -4.64 11.10 27.06
CA PRO A 140 -4.92 10.93 28.49
C PRO A 140 -5.93 11.96 29.04
N ASP A 141 -6.03 13.14 28.42
CA ASP A 141 -7.00 14.18 28.78
C ASP A 141 -7.59 14.84 27.53
N PRO A 142 -8.88 14.64 27.20
CA PRO A 142 -9.50 15.21 26.00
C PRO A 142 -9.53 16.75 25.98
N HIS A 143 -9.29 17.42 27.12
CA HIS A 143 -9.28 18.88 27.23
C HIS A 143 -7.89 19.52 27.18
N SER A 144 -6.81 18.73 27.23
CA SER A 144 -5.44 19.27 27.16
C SER A 144 -5.05 19.60 25.71
N PRO A 145 -4.51 20.80 25.43
CA PRO A 145 -4.02 21.13 24.10
C PRO A 145 -2.77 20.30 23.73
N PRO A 146 -2.53 20.03 22.44
CA PRO A 146 -1.32 19.34 22.00
C PRO A 146 -0.08 20.16 22.42
N LYS A 147 0.78 19.55 23.23
CA LYS A 147 1.95 20.24 23.84
C LYS A 147 3.06 20.59 22.83
N HIS A 148 2.98 20.11 21.58
CA HIS A 148 4.12 20.11 20.65
C HIS A 148 3.96 20.94 19.38
N ASN A 149 2.84 21.63 19.15
CA ASN A 149 2.66 22.45 17.94
C ASN A 149 3.17 23.89 18.12
N LEU A 150 4.41 24.05 18.62
CA LEU A 150 5.08 25.36 18.70
C LEU A 150 5.51 25.79 17.29
N LYS A 151 5.06 27.00 16.90
CA LYS A 151 5.27 27.68 15.62
C LYS A 151 6.61 27.33 14.94
N LEU A 152 6.55 26.73 13.75
CA LEU A 152 7.66 26.80 12.80
C LEU A 152 7.88 28.26 12.43
N THR A 153 8.83 28.91 13.08
CA THR A 153 9.48 30.10 12.52
C THR A 153 10.40 29.63 11.40
N THR A 154 10.15 30.12 10.19
CA THR A 154 11.08 30.03 9.06
C THR A 154 12.42 30.65 9.47
N GLY A 155 13.39 29.81 9.81
CA GLY A 155 14.73 30.23 10.22
C GLY A 155 15.73 29.10 9.99
N ASP A 156 16.65 29.36 9.07
CA ASP A 156 17.96 28.77 8.84
C ASP A 156 18.15 27.26 9.04
N HIS A 157 18.43 26.58 7.92
CA HIS A 157 18.98 25.23 7.85
C HIS A 157 20.18 25.03 8.77
N PRO A 158 20.12 24.13 9.77
CA PRO A 158 21.31 23.61 10.42
C PRO A 158 21.89 22.49 9.56
N GLN A 159 23.19 22.57 9.32
CA GLN A 159 24.01 21.51 8.74
C GLN A 159 23.86 20.19 9.50
N GLY A 160 23.97 19.11 8.74
CA GLY A 160 23.75 17.72 9.15
C GLY A 160 24.43 17.32 10.45
N SER A 161 23.62 16.79 11.36
CA SER A 161 24.05 15.94 12.46
C SER A 161 23.94 14.49 11.99
N ASP A 162 25.09 13.86 11.74
CA ASP A 162 25.22 12.44 11.48
C ASP A 162 24.79 11.63 12.72
N ASN A 163 23.52 11.24 12.76
CA ASN A 163 23.03 10.23 13.69
C ASN A 163 23.53 8.84 13.26
N ASN A 164 24.80 8.58 13.57
CA ASN A 164 25.45 7.30 13.40
C ASN A 164 25.02 6.32 14.51
N HIS A 165 23.77 5.85 14.46
CA HIS A 165 23.34 4.65 15.17
C HIS A 165 23.56 3.42 14.29
N SER A 166 24.82 3.15 13.99
CA SER A 166 25.24 1.88 13.38
C SER A 166 25.07 0.75 14.40
N ARG A 167 23.86 0.17 14.48
CA ARG A 167 23.75 -1.23 14.89
C ARG A 167 24.45 -2.08 13.82
N PRO A 168 25.14 -3.18 14.17
CA PRO A 168 25.75 -4.06 13.18
C PRO A 168 24.65 -4.62 12.27
N LEU A 169 24.52 -4.06 11.06
CA LEU A 169 23.61 -4.51 10.00
C LEU A 169 24.08 -5.83 9.36
N ASP A 170 25.23 -6.35 9.80
CA ASP A 170 25.94 -7.49 9.21
C ASP A 170 25.80 -8.80 9.99
N LYS A 171 24.77 -8.97 10.83
CA LYS A 171 24.41 -10.34 11.21
C LYS A 171 23.50 -10.89 10.11
N PRO A 172 24.03 -11.67 9.14
CA PRO A 172 23.16 -12.40 8.22
C PRO A 172 22.15 -13.17 9.05
N LEU A 173 20.90 -13.19 8.58
CA LEU A 173 19.93 -14.16 9.07
C LEU A 173 20.62 -15.53 9.09
N PRO A 174 20.58 -16.27 10.20
CA PRO A 174 21.24 -17.56 10.28
C PRO A 174 20.82 -18.41 9.08
N THR A 175 21.78 -18.72 8.21
CA THR A 175 21.63 -19.59 7.03
C THR A 175 21.53 -21.06 7.41
N THR A 176 21.65 -21.37 8.69
CA THR A 176 21.32 -22.70 9.22
C THR A 176 19.82 -22.90 9.13
N THR A 177 19.39 -23.96 8.44
CA THR A 177 18.00 -24.43 8.45
C THR A 177 17.47 -24.35 9.88
N PRO A 178 16.48 -23.48 10.18
CA PRO A 178 15.95 -23.40 11.53
C PRO A 178 15.43 -24.80 11.91
N PRO A 179 15.60 -25.22 13.18
CA PRO A 179 15.04 -26.48 13.64
C PRO A 179 13.58 -26.52 13.22
N GLN A 180 13.17 -27.59 12.54
CA GLN A 180 11.83 -27.65 11.98
C GLN A 180 10.81 -27.34 13.08
N PRO A 181 9.90 -26.37 12.86
CA PRO A 181 8.89 -26.03 13.85
C PRO A 181 8.20 -27.31 14.31
N GLN A 182 7.95 -27.49 15.60
CA GLN A 182 7.31 -28.71 16.12
C GLN A 182 5.79 -28.57 16.20
N THR A 183 5.28 -27.33 16.19
CA THR A 183 3.85 -26.98 16.29
C THR A 183 3.50 -25.77 15.42
N TRP A 184 2.23 -25.60 15.05
CA TRP A 184 1.81 -24.41 14.27
C TRP A 184 2.09 -23.10 15.04
N HIS A 185 2.11 -23.14 16.38
CA HIS A 185 2.52 -22.03 17.23
C HIS A 185 3.97 -21.61 16.99
N SER A 186 4.90 -22.56 16.84
CA SER A 186 6.30 -22.23 16.51
C SER A 186 6.41 -21.55 15.13
N ALA A 187 5.58 -21.94 14.16
CA ALA A 187 5.50 -21.24 12.88
C ALA A 187 4.95 -19.80 13.03
N LEU A 188 3.89 -19.62 13.81
CA LEU A 188 3.35 -18.31 14.17
C LEU A 188 4.42 -17.43 14.82
N THR A 189 5.15 -17.95 15.82
CA THR A 189 6.21 -17.24 16.52
C THR A 189 7.32 -16.81 15.57
N THR A 190 7.77 -17.69 14.67
CA THR A 190 8.80 -17.32 13.68
C THR A 190 8.34 -16.19 12.77
N ILE A 191 7.14 -16.29 12.18
CA ILE A 191 6.62 -15.27 11.25
C ILE A 191 6.40 -13.93 11.97
N THR A 192 5.83 -13.94 13.17
CA THR A 192 5.58 -12.72 13.96
C THR A 192 6.86 -12.07 14.46
N THR A 193 7.88 -12.87 14.81
CA THR A 193 9.21 -12.38 15.17
C THR A 193 9.86 -11.69 13.98
N GLN A 194 9.85 -12.32 12.81
CA GLN A 194 10.40 -11.71 11.58
C GLN A 194 9.65 -10.43 11.21
N THR A 195 8.31 -10.44 11.28
CA THR A 195 7.47 -9.25 11.08
C THR A 195 7.85 -8.11 12.02
N THR A 196 8.18 -8.43 13.28
CA THR A 196 8.58 -7.44 14.28
C THR A 196 9.95 -6.84 13.98
N THR A 197 10.93 -7.67 13.57
CA THR A 197 12.25 -7.21 13.14
C THR A 197 12.15 -6.18 12.00
N ILE A 198 11.29 -6.43 11.02
CA ILE A 198 11.11 -5.55 9.86
C ILE A 198 10.04 -4.46 10.08
N TRP A 199 9.52 -4.30 11.30
CA TRP A 199 8.37 -3.43 11.52
C TRP A 199 8.72 -1.96 11.28
N GLN A 200 9.83 -1.49 11.83
CA GLN A 200 10.30 -0.10 11.67
C GLN A 200 11.58 0.00 10.84
N HIS A 201 12.27 -1.12 10.63
CA HIS A 201 13.54 -1.18 9.93
C HIS A 201 13.39 -1.93 8.61
N MET A 202 13.95 -1.34 7.55
CA MET A 202 13.95 -1.95 6.23
C MET A 202 14.78 -3.24 6.27
N PRO A 203 14.27 -4.37 5.75
CA PRO A 203 15.04 -5.61 5.74
C PRO A 203 16.24 -5.51 4.78
N PRO A 204 17.34 -6.25 5.05
CA PRO A 204 18.53 -6.25 4.20
C PRO A 204 18.27 -6.60 2.73
N SER A 205 17.34 -7.51 2.45
CA SER A 205 16.91 -7.89 1.09
C SER A 205 16.40 -6.67 0.30
N ILE A 206 15.53 -5.87 0.91
CA ILE A 206 15.00 -4.64 0.30
C ILE A 206 16.11 -3.59 0.12
N HIS A 207 17.05 -3.48 1.06
CA HIS A 207 18.23 -2.63 0.86
C HIS A 207 19.01 -3.05 -0.38
N ARG A 208 19.31 -4.34 -0.56
CA ARG A 208 20.00 -4.86 -1.76
C ARG A 208 19.23 -4.56 -3.04
N ILE A 209 17.92 -4.85 -3.06
CA ILE A 209 17.04 -4.58 -4.20
C ILE A 209 17.03 -3.09 -4.56
N LYS A 210 16.98 -2.19 -3.57
CA LYS A 210 17.06 -0.73 -3.78
C LYS A 210 18.34 -0.33 -4.53
N TRP A 211 19.44 -1.03 -4.30
CA TRP A 211 20.73 -0.84 -4.97
C TRP A 211 20.89 -1.65 -6.26
N GLY A 212 19.84 -2.33 -6.73
CA GLY A 212 19.88 -3.17 -7.92
C GLY A 212 20.65 -4.48 -7.75
N LEU A 213 20.96 -4.88 -6.51
CA LEU A 213 21.65 -6.14 -6.21
C LEU A 213 20.61 -7.26 -6.09
N ILE A 214 20.41 -7.99 -7.19
CA ILE A 214 19.49 -9.13 -7.28
C ILE A 214 20.32 -10.41 -7.46
N PRO A 215 20.47 -11.26 -6.42
CA PRO A 215 21.39 -12.42 -6.47
C PRO A 215 21.12 -13.41 -7.61
N SER A 216 19.87 -13.57 -8.01
CA SER A 216 19.47 -14.46 -9.12
C SER A 216 19.83 -13.92 -10.51
N GLY A 217 20.19 -12.64 -10.62
CA GLY A 217 20.33 -11.95 -11.90
C GLY A 217 18.99 -11.64 -12.60
N ALA A 218 17.85 -11.79 -11.92
CA ALA A 218 16.54 -11.50 -12.51
C ALA A 218 16.45 -10.05 -13.03
N GLY A 219 15.90 -9.89 -14.24
CA GLY A 219 15.78 -8.59 -14.91
C GLY A 219 16.35 -8.59 -16.33
N THR A 220 15.48 -8.75 -17.33
CA THR A 220 15.87 -8.72 -18.75
C THR A 220 16.54 -7.39 -19.10
N GLY A 221 17.65 -7.46 -19.82
CA GLY A 221 18.44 -6.29 -20.19
C GLY A 221 19.35 -5.76 -19.08
N ALA A 222 19.70 -6.60 -18.10
CA ALA A 222 20.59 -6.25 -16.98
C ALA A 222 20.09 -5.03 -16.18
N GLN A 223 18.78 -4.94 -15.95
CA GLN A 223 18.13 -3.89 -15.15
C GLN A 223 17.21 -4.50 -14.09
N TYR A 224 16.99 -3.81 -12.98
CA TYR A 224 16.17 -4.27 -11.85
C TYR A 224 14.84 -3.51 -11.70
N PHE A 225 14.55 -2.55 -12.57
CA PHE A 225 13.28 -1.82 -12.56
C PHE A 225 12.09 -2.75 -12.78
N SER A 226 12.16 -3.68 -13.74
CA SER A 226 11.10 -4.66 -13.95
C SER A 226 10.90 -5.58 -12.74
N VAL A 227 11.98 -5.88 -11.99
CA VAL A 227 11.92 -6.63 -10.72
C VAL A 227 11.13 -5.84 -9.68
N LEU A 228 11.40 -4.55 -9.52
CA LEU A 228 10.65 -3.66 -8.62
C LEU A 228 9.17 -3.58 -9.00
N VAL A 229 8.85 -3.47 -10.29
CA VAL A 229 7.45 -3.48 -10.79
C VAL A 229 6.75 -4.78 -10.41
N HIS A 230 7.40 -5.93 -10.64
CA HIS A 230 6.85 -7.23 -10.28
C HIS A 230 6.68 -7.38 -8.78
N LEU A 231 7.71 -7.12 -7.97
CA LEU A 231 7.62 -7.19 -6.51
C LEU A 231 6.50 -6.31 -5.96
N LYS A 232 6.37 -5.09 -6.49
CA LYS A 232 5.36 -4.12 -6.05
C LYS A 232 3.95 -4.64 -6.28
N SER A 233 3.65 -5.10 -7.48
CA SER A 233 2.33 -5.63 -7.83
C SER A 233 2.07 -6.98 -7.15
N PHE A 234 3.05 -7.88 -7.20
CA PHE A 234 2.89 -9.25 -6.73
C PHE A 234 2.65 -9.33 -5.22
N LEU A 235 3.42 -8.58 -4.40
CA LEU A 235 3.17 -8.55 -2.94
C LEU A 235 1.86 -7.85 -2.57
N LEU A 236 1.44 -6.83 -3.34
CA LEU A 236 0.14 -6.17 -3.15
C LEU A 236 -1.00 -7.18 -3.32
N HIS A 237 -0.98 -7.95 -4.41
CA HIS A 237 -2.01 -8.94 -4.69
C HIS A 237 -1.91 -10.17 -3.78
N LEU A 238 -0.70 -10.64 -3.46
CA LEU A 238 -0.52 -11.75 -2.52
C LEU A 238 -1.11 -11.42 -1.14
N GLY A 239 -0.84 -10.22 -0.63
CA GLY A 239 -1.43 -9.76 0.64
C GLY A 239 -2.95 -9.60 0.53
N GLY A 240 -3.40 -8.69 -0.34
CA GLY A 240 -4.78 -8.23 -0.37
C GLY A 240 -5.77 -9.16 -1.09
N ASP A 241 -5.37 -9.71 -2.23
CA ASP A 241 -6.29 -10.50 -3.08
C ASP A 241 -6.21 -12.00 -2.82
N VAL A 242 -5.08 -12.50 -2.32
CA VAL A 242 -4.92 -13.93 -2.00
C VAL A 242 -5.12 -14.16 -0.50
N LEU A 243 -4.18 -13.71 0.34
CA LEU A 243 -4.17 -14.06 1.76
C LEU A 243 -5.37 -13.49 2.51
N TYR A 244 -5.70 -12.21 2.31
CA TYR A 244 -6.84 -11.59 2.98
C TYR A 244 -8.18 -12.19 2.54
N ARG A 245 -8.35 -12.52 1.25
CA ARG A 245 -9.56 -13.18 0.78
C ARG A 245 -9.70 -14.60 1.33
N LEU A 246 -8.61 -15.37 1.39
CA LEU A 246 -8.60 -16.69 2.04
C LEU A 246 -8.97 -16.60 3.53
N LEU A 247 -8.54 -15.54 4.23
CA LEU A 247 -8.96 -15.27 5.61
C LEU A 247 -10.47 -15.00 5.69
N LYS A 248 -11.05 -14.19 4.80
CA LYS A 248 -12.50 -13.95 4.76
C LYS A 248 -13.29 -15.23 4.40
N ILE A 249 -12.83 -16.01 3.42
CA ILE A 249 -13.44 -17.28 3.01
C ILE A 249 -13.48 -18.27 4.18
N SER A 250 -12.45 -18.28 5.05
CA SER A 250 -12.43 -19.17 6.21
C SER A 250 -13.53 -18.88 7.26
N LEU A 251 -14.23 -17.75 7.15
CA LEU A 251 -15.38 -17.43 8.01
C LEU A 251 -16.64 -18.21 7.60
N TYR A 252 -16.72 -18.70 6.37
CA TYR A 252 -17.91 -19.41 5.88
C TYR A 252 -18.07 -20.74 6.63
N PRO A 253 -19.16 -20.93 7.40
CA PRO A 253 -19.32 -22.08 8.29
C PRO A 253 -19.31 -23.41 7.52
N GLU A 254 -19.88 -23.44 6.32
CA GLU A 254 -20.03 -24.60 5.45
C GLU A 254 -18.71 -25.09 4.84
N LEU A 255 -17.66 -24.27 4.80
CA LEU A 255 -16.36 -24.68 4.26
C LEU A 255 -15.54 -25.43 5.32
N PRO A 256 -15.20 -26.72 5.09
CA PRO A 256 -14.33 -27.47 5.99
C PRO A 256 -12.90 -26.93 5.98
N LEU A 257 -12.20 -27.04 7.11
CA LEU A 257 -10.79 -26.63 7.23
C LEU A 257 -9.90 -27.24 6.13
N ALA A 258 -10.07 -28.53 5.83
CA ALA A 258 -9.29 -29.23 4.82
C ALA A 258 -9.43 -28.61 3.42
N VAL A 259 -10.62 -28.10 3.07
CA VAL A 259 -10.86 -27.40 1.80
C VAL A 259 -10.13 -26.07 1.78
N VAL A 260 -10.22 -25.30 2.87
CA VAL A 260 -9.50 -24.01 3.00
C VAL A 260 -7.99 -24.24 2.91
N GLN A 261 -7.43 -25.22 3.62
CA GLN A 261 -6.01 -25.57 3.55
C GLN A 261 -5.58 -25.98 2.14
N ARG A 262 -6.40 -26.77 1.43
CA ARG A 262 -6.13 -27.16 0.04
C ARG A 262 -6.11 -25.94 -0.87
N MET A 263 -7.15 -25.09 -0.83
CA MET A 263 -7.20 -23.85 -1.62
C MET A 263 -5.98 -22.98 -1.37
N THR A 264 -5.59 -22.80 -0.10
CA THR A 264 -4.39 -22.03 0.25
C THR A 264 -3.13 -22.60 -0.39
N ARG A 265 -2.95 -23.93 -0.42
CA ARG A 265 -1.82 -24.55 -1.11
C ARG A 265 -1.88 -24.36 -2.63
N GLU A 266 -3.07 -24.46 -3.23
CA GLU A 266 -3.27 -24.23 -4.67
C GLU A 266 -2.79 -22.84 -5.08
N PHE A 267 -3.19 -21.81 -4.32
CA PHE A 267 -2.81 -20.42 -4.59
C PHE A 267 -1.33 -20.11 -4.31
N LEU A 268 -0.70 -20.79 -3.35
CA LEU A 268 0.64 -20.42 -2.91
C LEU A 268 1.76 -21.26 -3.54
N VAL A 269 1.54 -22.56 -3.76
CA VAL A 269 2.65 -23.47 -4.11
C VAL A 269 2.38 -24.58 -5.11
N VAL A 270 1.13 -24.97 -5.39
CA VAL A 270 0.89 -26.14 -6.26
C VAL A 270 1.12 -25.81 -7.74
N SER A 271 0.43 -24.80 -8.27
CA SER A 271 0.57 -24.43 -9.69
C SER A 271 1.80 -23.58 -9.95
N PHE A 272 2.19 -22.78 -8.95
CA PHE A 272 3.28 -21.84 -9.01
C PHE A 272 3.77 -21.59 -7.60
N ASN A 273 5.07 -21.77 -7.33
CA ASN A 273 5.62 -21.48 -6.01
C ASN A 273 5.87 -19.98 -5.86
N THR A 274 4.92 -19.32 -5.21
CA THR A 274 4.93 -17.89 -4.90
C THR A 274 6.17 -17.51 -4.09
N PHE A 275 6.61 -18.37 -3.17
CA PHE A 275 7.77 -18.08 -2.32
C PHE A 275 9.09 -18.18 -3.08
N ASP A 276 9.25 -19.21 -3.93
CA ASP A 276 10.44 -19.33 -4.79
C ASP A 276 10.54 -18.15 -5.76
N MET A 277 9.43 -17.73 -6.38
CA MET A 277 9.42 -16.53 -7.24
C MET A 277 9.89 -15.28 -6.49
N LEU A 278 9.45 -15.07 -5.25
CA LEU A 278 9.87 -13.91 -4.47
C LEU A 278 11.36 -13.98 -4.10
N VAL A 279 11.90 -15.18 -3.87
CA VAL A 279 13.34 -15.41 -3.68
C VAL A 279 14.11 -15.08 -4.95
N ASP A 280 13.61 -15.51 -6.11
CA ASP A 280 14.19 -15.18 -7.41
C ASP A 280 14.16 -13.67 -7.68
N LEU A 281 13.21 -12.94 -7.11
CA LEU A 281 13.17 -11.47 -7.17
C LEU A 281 13.99 -10.78 -6.07
N GLY A 282 14.73 -11.53 -5.25
CA GLY A 282 15.68 -11.01 -4.25
C GLY A 282 15.19 -11.00 -2.80
N LEU A 283 13.99 -11.50 -2.51
CA LEU A 283 13.47 -11.61 -1.13
C LEU A 283 13.79 -12.97 -0.51
N GLU A 284 15.07 -13.21 -0.22
CA GLU A 284 15.59 -14.49 0.29
C GLU A 284 14.82 -15.03 1.51
N GLU A 285 14.41 -14.16 2.43
CA GLU A 285 13.66 -14.55 3.62
C GLU A 285 12.31 -15.21 3.31
N MET A 286 11.74 -15.00 2.11
CA MET A 286 10.49 -15.63 1.70
C MET A 286 10.60 -17.16 1.61
N ARG A 287 11.80 -17.72 1.37
CA ARG A 287 12.01 -19.17 1.39
C ARG A 287 11.66 -19.74 2.76
N VAL A 288 12.31 -19.22 3.81
CA VAL A 288 12.13 -19.69 5.19
C VAL A 288 10.71 -19.39 5.66
N ILE A 289 10.17 -18.20 5.38
CA ILE A 289 8.80 -17.84 5.76
C ILE A 289 7.77 -18.76 5.10
N GLY A 290 7.94 -19.06 3.81
CA GLY A 290 7.07 -19.94 3.06
C GLY A 290 7.09 -21.38 3.60
N GLU A 291 8.28 -21.94 3.80
CA GLU A 291 8.45 -23.29 4.36
C GLU A 291 7.81 -23.42 5.75
N VAL A 292 8.12 -22.46 6.64
CA VAL A 292 7.57 -22.42 8.01
C VAL A 292 6.05 -22.29 8.01
N TYR A 293 5.51 -21.43 7.14
CA TYR A 293 4.06 -21.28 7.01
C TYR A 293 3.38 -22.55 6.50
N LEU A 294 3.88 -23.15 5.41
CA LEU A 294 3.27 -24.33 4.80
C LEU A 294 3.34 -25.56 5.71
N TRP A 295 4.41 -25.65 6.50
CA TRP A 295 4.54 -26.64 7.56
C TRP A 295 3.48 -26.41 8.64
N GLY A 296 3.36 -25.19 9.16
CA GLY A 296 2.38 -24.83 10.20
C GLY A 296 0.93 -25.00 9.72
N LEU A 297 0.67 -24.67 8.46
CA LEU A 297 -0.62 -24.84 7.80
C LEU A 297 -1.06 -26.32 7.80
N GLY A 298 -0.13 -27.28 7.73
CA GLY A 298 -0.44 -28.70 7.81
C GLY A 298 -0.75 -29.21 9.23
N ARG A 299 -0.62 -28.36 10.26
CA ARG A 299 -0.71 -28.72 11.68
C ARG A 299 -1.81 -27.98 12.44
N VAL A 300 -2.50 -27.02 11.81
CA VAL A 300 -3.69 -26.39 12.41
C VAL A 300 -4.85 -27.39 12.43
N ALA A 301 -5.59 -27.40 13.53
CA ALA A 301 -6.70 -28.32 13.81
C ALA A 301 -8.09 -27.68 13.59
N CYS A 302 -8.19 -26.35 13.61
CA CYS A 302 -9.44 -25.63 13.36
C CYS A 302 -9.25 -24.34 12.53
N LYS A 303 -10.37 -23.73 12.09
CA LYS A 303 -10.35 -22.51 11.26
C LYS A 303 -9.85 -21.29 12.03
N GLU A 304 -10.01 -21.28 13.35
CA GLU A 304 -9.48 -20.26 14.25
C GLU A 304 -7.95 -20.22 14.18
N GLU A 305 -7.29 -21.37 14.36
CA GLU A 305 -5.83 -21.48 14.26
C GLU A 305 -5.32 -21.14 12.85
N TYR A 306 -6.04 -21.59 11.81
CA TYR A 306 -5.77 -21.21 10.43
C TYR A 306 -5.77 -19.69 10.24
N ARG A 307 -6.78 -18.99 10.78
CA ARG A 307 -6.90 -17.52 10.68
C ARG A 307 -5.77 -16.81 11.42
N VAL A 308 -5.37 -17.30 12.59
CA VAL A 308 -4.24 -16.73 13.35
C VAL A 308 -2.93 -16.88 12.57
N LEU A 309 -2.62 -18.09 12.10
CA LEU A 309 -1.37 -18.35 11.37
C LEU A 309 -1.34 -17.61 10.01
N THR A 310 -2.42 -17.67 9.25
CA THR A 310 -2.51 -16.99 7.94
C THR A 310 -2.57 -15.47 8.09
N GLY A 311 -3.17 -14.96 9.17
CA GLY A 311 -3.14 -13.54 9.52
C GLY A 311 -1.73 -13.03 9.80
N ALA A 312 -0.87 -13.85 10.43
CA ALA A 312 0.53 -13.52 10.61
C ALA A 312 1.30 -13.45 9.28
N LEU A 313 1.09 -14.41 8.37
CA LEU A 313 1.69 -14.36 7.03
C LEU A 313 1.19 -13.14 6.25
N PHE A 314 -0.12 -12.87 6.27
CA PHE A 314 -0.72 -11.68 5.66
C PHE A 314 -0.04 -10.40 6.16
N THR A 315 0.13 -10.27 7.48
CA THR A 315 0.77 -9.10 8.09
C THR A 315 2.23 -8.96 7.63
N PHE A 316 2.98 -10.06 7.58
CA PHE A 316 4.36 -10.08 7.07
C PHE A 316 4.42 -9.63 5.60
N VAL A 317 3.61 -10.23 4.72
CA VAL A 317 3.57 -9.90 3.28
C VAL A 317 3.15 -8.45 3.06
N CYS A 318 2.12 -7.98 3.75
CA CYS A 318 1.71 -6.58 3.70
C CYS A 318 2.85 -5.67 4.14
N ARG A 319 3.60 -6.02 5.19
CA ARG A 319 4.75 -5.21 5.63
C ARG A 319 5.87 -5.18 4.58
N MET A 320 6.21 -6.32 3.98
CA MET A 320 7.17 -6.42 2.88
C MET A 320 6.75 -5.56 1.68
N HIS A 321 5.47 -5.63 1.30
CA HIS A 321 4.89 -4.79 0.26
C HIS A 321 5.09 -3.29 0.56
N ARG A 322 4.94 -2.85 1.81
CA ARG A 322 5.17 -1.45 2.19
C ARG A 322 6.63 -1.03 2.07
N TRP A 323 7.57 -1.93 2.33
CA TRP A 323 8.99 -1.66 2.09
C TRP A 323 9.32 -1.56 0.61
N VAL A 324 8.80 -2.47 -0.22
CA VAL A 324 8.93 -2.37 -1.68
C VAL A 324 8.30 -1.07 -2.19
N HIS A 325 7.12 -0.71 -1.70
CA HIS A 325 6.46 0.54 -2.06
C HIS A 325 7.30 1.77 -1.69
N LEU A 326 7.97 1.76 -0.54
CA LEU A 326 8.84 2.86 -0.13
C LEU A 326 10.06 2.98 -1.04
N VAL A 327 10.64 1.91 -1.55
CA VAL A 327 11.83 1.99 -2.43
C VAL A 327 11.49 2.10 -3.91
N PHE A 328 10.22 1.91 -4.28
CA PHE A 328 9.75 2.03 -5.65
C PHE A 328 9.91 3.46 -6.16
N PRO A 329 10.47 3.69 -7.36
CA PRO A 329 10.84 5.03 -7.84
C PRO A 329 9.63 5.82 -8.36
N TRP A 330 8.72 6.22 -7.48
CA TRP A 330 7.49 6.95 -7.85
C TRP A 330 7.76 8.30 -8.48
N ASN A 331 8.90 8.92 -8.20
CA ASN A 331 9.34 10.18 -8.79
C ASN A 331 9.44 10.12 -10.33
N LEU A 332 9.56 8.93 -10.92
CA LEU A 332 9.46 8.74 -12.38
C LEU A 332 8.10 9.17 -12.93
N GLY A 333 7.05 9.17 -12.11
CA GLY A 333 5.71 9.64 -12.48
C GLY A 333 5.68 11.09 -12.96
N ALA A 334 6.67 11.92 -12.59
CA ALA A 334 6.80 13.29 -13.11
C ALA A 334 6.97 13.34 -14.64
N ALA A 335 7.50 12.28 -15.25
CA ALA A 335 7.61 12.15 -16.71
C ALA A 335 6.29 11.76 -17.39
N PHE A 336 5.26 11.40 -16.62
CA PHE A 336 3.97 10.90 -17.09
C PHE A 336 2.80 11.73 -16.52
N PRO A 337 2.75 13.06 -16.76
CA PRO A 337 1.67 13.89 -16.25
C PRO A 337 0.34 13.52 -16.90
N HIS A 338 -0.75 13.66 -16.16
CA HIS A 338 -2.09 13.62 -16.74
C HIS A 338 -2.21 14.75 -17.78
N ARG A 339 -2.71 14.42 -18.97
CA ARG A 339 -2.95 15.38 -20.05
C ARG A 339 -4.44 15.64 -20.17
N ARG A 340 -4.80 16.88 -20.47
CA ARG A 340 -6.18 17.21 -20.84
C ARG A 340 -6.41 16.92 -22.32
N VAL A 341 -7.65 16.63 -22.70
CA VAL A 341 -8.00 16.30 -24.10
C VAL A 341 -7.61 17.45 -25.02
N GLU A 342 -7.80 18.69 -24.59
CA GLU A 342 -7.46 19.89 -25.37
C GLU A 342 -5.96 20.01 -25.65
N GLU A 343 -5.12 19.58 -24.70
CA GLU A 343 -3.66 19.57 -24.87
C GLU A 343 -3.23 18.57 -25.94
N ILE A 344 -3.90 17.41 -26.00
CA ILE A 344 -3.63 16.38 -27.01
C ILE A 344 -4.09 16.87 -28.39
N LEU A 345 -5.30 17.44 -28.48
CA LEU A 345 -5.83 17.98 -29.75
C LEU A 345 -4.96 19.11 -30.30
N GLY A 346 -4.39 19.96 -29.45
CA GLY A 346 -3.43 20.98 -29.86
C GLY A 346 -2.16 20.40 -30.50
N VAL A 347 -1.61 19.30 -29.95
CA VAL A 347 -0.45 18.61 -30.55
C VAL A 347 -0.80 18.00 -31.91
N VAL A 348 -1.96 17.37 -32.03
CA VAL A 348 -2.42 16.78 -33.31
C VAL A 348 -2.67 17.86 -34.37
N GLY A 349 -3.23 19.00 -33.99
CA GLY A 349 -3.46 20.13 -34.91
C GLY A 349 -2.18 20.77 -35.44
N VAL A 350 -1.10 20.77 -34.65
CA VAL A 350 0.24 21.20 -35.10
C VAL A 350 0.86 20.19 -36.06
N VAL A 351 0.65 18.88 -35.84
CA VAL A 351 1.14 17.82 -36.73
C VAL A 351 0.30 17.72 -38.03
N GLY A 352 -0.99 18.07 -37.96
CA GLY A 352 -1.88 18.20 -39.12
C GLY A 352 -1.60 19.43 -40.01
N GLY A 353 -0.68 20.30 -39.59
CA GLY A 353 -0.18 21.45 -40.36
C GLY A 353 0.83 21.08 -41.47
N PHE A 354 0.87 19.83 -41.93
CA PHE A 354 1.47 19.52 -43.23
C PHE A 354 0.58 20.14 -44.31
N LYS A 355 0.89 21.39 -44.66
CA LYS A 355 0.33 22.10 -45.80
C LYS A 355 0.34 21.14 -46.99
N ALA A 356 -0.86 20.75 -47.45
CA ALA A 356 -1.06 20.35 -48.84
C ALA A 356 -0.75 21.58 -49.71
N GLY A 357 0.54 21.86 -49.89
CA GLY A 357 1.03 22.74 -50.93
C GLY A 357 0.96 21.98 -52.24
N HIS A 358 -0.21 21.97 -52.87
CA HIS A 358 -0.30 21.95 -54.32
C HIS A 358 -1.63 22.57 -54.76
N GLU A 359 -1.63 23.89 -54.85
CA GLU A 359 -2.41 24.56 -55.88
C GLU A 359 -1.85 24.13 -57.24
N GLY A 360 -2.77 23.87 -58.18
CA GLY A 360 -2.48 23.96 -59.60
C GLY A 360 -2.18 22.66 -60.32
N MET A 361 -3.20 21.83 -60.56
CA MET A 361 -3.37 21.24 -61.88
C MET A 361 -4.85 20.88 -62.07
N GLY A 362 -5.55 21.70 -62.85
CA GLY A 362 -6.90 21.39 -63.30
C GLY A 362 -6.88 20.11 -64.14
N MET A 363 -7.73 19.15 -63.77
CA MET A 363 -8.16 18.09 -64.68
C MET A 363 -9.67 17.99 -64.55
N ALA A 364 -10.32 18.44 -65.61
CA ALA A 364 -11.72 18.19 -65.88
C ALA A 364 -11.93 16.68 -66.08
N PHE A 365 -12.87 16.12 -65.32
CA PHE A 365 -13.63 14.92 -65.66
C PHE A 365 -15.05 15.27 -65.24
N GLY A 366 -16.03 15.38 -66.13
CA GLY A 366 -16.37 14.38 -67.14
C GLY A 366 -17.65 13.72 -66.64
N GLU A 367 -18.79 14.19 -67.16
CA GLU A 367 -20.13 13.70 -66.86
C GLU A 367 -20.28 12.19 -67.13
N GLY A 368 -21.16 11.56 -66.35
CA GLY A 368 -21.73 10.24 -66.63
C GLY A 368 -21.29 9.17 -65.64
N VAL A 369 -22.22 8.66 -64.82
CA VAL A 369 -23.08 7.52 -65.17
C VAL A 369 -24.11 7.33 -64.05
N ASP A 370 -25.36 7.19 -64.48
CA ASP A 370 -26.54 6.84 -63.71
C ASP A 370 -26.43 5.50 -62.99
N GLY A 371 -27.07 5.43 -61.83
CA GLY A 371 -27.75 4.24 -61.34
C GLY A 371 -26.87 3.23 -60.61
N LEU A 372 -27.16 3.05 -59.32
CA LEU A 372 -27.61 1.75 -58.79
C LEU A 372 -28.01 1.94 -57.32
N ASP A 373 -29.31 1.73 -57.09
CA ASP A 373 -29.93 1.49 -55.79
C ASP A 373 -29.34 0.24 -55.13
N GLY A 374 -29.16 0.27 -53.81
CA GLY A 374 -28.71 -0.91 -53.09
C GLY A 374 -28.50 -0.76 -51.59
N GLY A 375 -29.60 -0.66 -50.83
CA GLY A 375 -29.78 -1.42 -49.59
C GLY A 375 -28.93 -1.04 -48.37
N GLY A 376 -29.58 -0.45 -47.38
CA GLY A 376 -28.95 0.05 -46.16
C GLY A 376 -28.47 -1.02 -45.18
N LEU A 377 -27.59 -0.59 -44.28
CA LEU A 377 -27.45 -1.09 -42.92
C LEU A 377 -26.99 0.10 -42.05
N GLU A 378 -27.97 0.83 -41.50
CA GLU A 378 -27.74 1.80 -40.45
C GLU A 378 -27.46 1.07 -39.13
N GLY A 379 -26.25 1.27 -38.59
CA GLY A 379 -25.83 0.81 -37.27
C GLY A 379 -25.01 1.90 -36.58
N GLY A 380 -25.60 3.10 -36.45
CA GLY A 380 -24.94 4.25 -35.84
C GLY A 380 -24.83 4.12 -34.32
N VAL A 381 -23.61 3.90 -33.82
CA VAL A 381 -23.26 4.16 -32.42
C VAL A 381 -23.06 5.66 -32.25
N ARG A 382 -24.03 6.36 -31.64
CA ARG A 382 -23.88 7.75 -31.21
C ARG A 382 -22.99 7.80 -29.97
N VAL A 383 -21.77 8.32 -30.13
CA VAL A 383 -21.00 8.89 -29.02
C VAL A 383 -21.53 10.30 -28.79
N ARG A 384 -22.06 10.58 -27.60
CA ARG A 384 -22.35 11.95 -27.17
C ARG A 384 -21.02 12.64 -26.87
N VAL A 385 -20.74 13.70 -27.61
CA VAL A 385 -19.74 14.74 -27.30
C VAL A 385 -20.30 15.64 -26.21
#